data_AF-A0A5C7SS62-F1
#
_entry.id   AF-A0A5C7SS62-F1
#
_cell.length_a   1.000
_cell.length_b   1.000
_cell.length_c   1.000
_cell.angle_alpha   90.00
_cell.angle_beta   90.00
_cell.angle_gamma   90.00
#
_symmetry.space_group_name_H-M   'P 1'
#
loop_
_entity.id
_entity.type
_entity.pdbx_description
1 polymer ?
#
loop_
_entity_poly.entity_id
_entity_poly.type
_entity_poly.pdbx_seq_one_letter_code
_entity_poly.pdbx_strand_id
1 'polypeptide(L)'
;MNTSPSSSKGRWLRCGASVALTLTLAQLLGGCQSLQPVAQSQGAAAQGWWVELDSPSVVSVSPGVEMELPLAPYRARFTDSNGIYYQASLPLTYRTAQGVQNSVQGGLYVRHDNPRVAHAWVFPELGAQPAPYTQPIAIQLHKPR
;
A
#
# COMPACT_ATOMS: atom_id res chain seq x y z
N MET A 1 -74.24 -15.21 33.78
CA MET A 1 -73.62 -15.90 32.64
C MET A 1 -72.13 -15.57 32.63
N ASN A 2 -71.32 -16.62 32.64
CA ASN A 2 -69.86 -16.63 32.70
C ASN A 2 -69.22 -15.98 31.46
N THR A 3 -68.05 -15.33 31.64
CA THR A 3 -66.79 -15.77 31.02
C THR A 3 -65.58 -15.08 31.66
N SER A 4 -64.49 -15.86 31.76
CA SER A 4 -63.25 -15.66 32.51
C SER A 4 -62.33 -14.53 32.00
N PRO A 5 -61.36 -14.08 32.84
CA PRO A 5 -60.18 -13.35 32.39
C PRO A 5 -59.10 -14.33 31.90
N SER A 6 -58.57 -14.10 30.68
CA SER A 6 -57.43 -14.86 30.14
C SER A 6 -56.12 -14.12 30.37
N SER A 7 -55.25 -14.78 31.12
CA SER A 7 -53.89 -14.41 31.49
C SER A 7 -52.92 -14.66 30.32
N SER A 8 -52.31 -13.61 29.77
CA SER A 8 -51.18 -13.74 28.82
C SER A 8 -49.83 -13.70 29.56
N LYS A 9 -49.32 -14.88 29.90
CA LYS A 9 -47.88 -15.11 30.18
C LYS A 9 -47.29 -15.89 29.01
N GLY A 10 -46.23 -15.36 28.39
CA GLY A 10 -45.43 -16.08 27.38
C GLY A 10 -44.54 -15.13 26.58
N ARG A 11 -43.39 -14.70 27.13
CA ARG A 11 -42.09 -15.38 26.95
C ARG A 11 -41.68 -15.49 25.47
N TRP A 12 -40.99 -14.47 24.95
CA TRP A 12 -40.07 -14.60 23.81
C TRP A 12 -38.76 -13.86 24.12
N LEU A 13 -37.99 -14.45 25.04
CA LEU A 13 -36.53 -14.36 25.01
C LEU A 13 -36.07 -15.16 23.80
N ARG A 14 -35.47 -14.50 22.78
CA ARG A 14 -34.45 -15.03 21.84
C ARG A 14 -34.38 -14.15 20.59
N CYS A 15 -33.73 -12.99 20.68
CA CYS A 15 -33.24 -12.23 19.51
C CYS A 15 -31.96 -11.45 19.87
N GLY A 16 -31.04 -12.08 20.62
CA GLY A 16 -29.83 -11.41 21.12
C GLY A 16 -28.51 -12.10 20.78
N ALA A 17 -28.53 -13.22 20.05
CA ALA A 17 -27.30 -14.01 19.81
C ALA A 17 -26.73 -13.85 18.39
N SER A 18 -27.47 -13.25 17.45
CA SER A 18 -27.05 -13.18 16.04
C SER A 18 -26.29 -11.91 15.67
N VAL A 19 -26.27 -10.88 16.53
CA VAL A 19 -25.57 -9.60 16.25
C VAL A 19 -24.14 -9.61 16.77
N ALA A 20 -23.84 -10.41 17.80
CA ALA A 20 -22.49 -10.46 18.39
C ALA A 20 -21.48 -11.19 17.48
N LEU A 21 -21.91 -12.21 16.74
CA LEU A 21 -21.00 -13.04 15.93
C LEU A 21 -20.55 -12.34 14.63
N THR A 22 -21.37 -11.43 14.08
CA THR A 22 -21.01 -10.63 12.89
C THR A 22 -20.04 -9.50 13.23
N LEU A 23 -20.10 -8.93 14.45
CA LEU A 23 -19.17 -7.87 14.85
C LEU A 23 -17.74 -8.37 15.06
N THR A 24 -17.55 -9.59 15.56
CA THR A 24 -16.20 -10.13 15.80
C THR A 24 -15.46 -10.56 14.53
N LEU A 25 -16.18 -10.98 13.48
CA LEU A 25 -15.55 -11.38 12.21
C LEU A 25 -15.06 -10.16 11.41
N ALA A 26 -15.74 -9.01 11.53
CA ALA A 26 -15.32 -7.77 10.87
C ALA A 26 -14.00 -7.21 11.43
N GLN A 27 -13.68 -7.47 12.71
CA GLN A 27 -12.43 -7.00 13.32
C GLN A 27 -11.20 -7.83 12.92
N LEU A 28 -11.37 -9.09 12.52
CA LEU A 28 -10.27 -9.95 12.05
C LEU A 28 -9.84 -9.67 10.60
N LEU A 29 -10.65 -8.93 9.83
CA LEU A 29 -10.34 -8.51 8.46
C LEU A 29 -9.77 -7.07 8.39
N GLY A 30 -9.71 -6.35 9.52
CA GLY A 30 -9.22 -4.97 9.59
C GLY A 30 -7.70 -4.80 9.49
N GLY A 31 -6.94 -5.89 9.30
CA GLY A 31 -5.48 -5.85 9.20
C GLY A 31 -4.93 -5.59 7.80
N CYS A 32 -5.77 -5.55 6.77
CA CYS A 32 -5.33 -5.17 5.42
C CYS A 32 -5.10 -3.65 5.40
N GLN A 33 -3.83 -3.22 5.54
CA GLN A 33 -3.45 -1.83 5.21
C GLN A 33 -3.82 -1.59 3.76
N SER A 34 -4.93 -0.90 3.50
CA SER A 34 -5.40 -0.68 2.14
C SER A 34 -4.51 0.38 1.50
N LEU A 35 -3.83 0.01 0.41
CA LEU A 35 -3.21 0.99 -0.46
C LEU A 35 -4.31 1.91 -0.97
N GLN A 36 -4.19 3.20 -0.69
CA GLN A 36 -5.15 4.19 -1.15
C GLN A 36 -4.54 5.00 -2.29
N PRO A 37 -5.31 5.33 -3.33
CA PRO A 37 -4.90 6.36 -4.28
C PRO A 37 -4.55 7.64 -3.52
N VAL A 38 -3.47 8.31 -3.91
CA VAL A 38 -2.98 9.54 -3.26
C VAL A 38 -4.09 10.59 -3.12
N ALA A 39 -4.96 10.74 -4.13
CA ALA A 39 -6.06 11.70 -4.11
C ALA A 39 -7.16 11.45 -3.03
N GLN A 40 -7.23 10.26 -2.44
CA GLN A 40 -8.33 9.84 -1.56
C GLN A 40 -7.91 9.64 -0.09
N SER A 41 -6.69 10.03 0.27
CA SER A 41 -6.03 9.65 1.53
C SER A 41 -5.40 10.85 2.23
N GLN A 42 -4.81 10.64 3.42
CA GLN A 42 -3.95 11.65 4.07
C GLN A 42 -2.77 12.08 3.16
N GLY A 43 -2.43 11.26 2.17
CA GLY A 43 -1.47 11.57 1.11
C GLY A 43 -1.99 12.54 0.05
N ALA A 44 -3.22 13.07 0.12
CA ALA A 44 -3.75 14.02 -0.87
C ALA A 44 -2.86 15.27 -1.03
N ALA A 45 -2.16 15.67 0.03
CA ALA A 45 -1.16 16.74 -0.03
C ALA A 45 0.00 16.43 -1.00
N ALA A 46 0.30 15.15 -1.24
CA ALA A 46 1.30 14.67 -2.19
C ALA A 46 0.80 14.60 -3.64
N GLN A 47 -0.45 15.00 -3.91
CA GLN A 47 -0.94 15.13 -5.26
C GLN A 47 -0.08 16.16 -6.03
N GLY A 48 0.51 15.72 -7.13
CA GLY A 48 1.45 16.53 -7.91
C GLY A 48 2.87 16.56 -7.38
N TRP A 49 3.19 15.86 -6.27
CA TRP A 49 4.57 15.71 -5.81
C TRP A 49 5.30 14.68 -6.67
N TRP A 50 6.61 14.84 -6.78
CA TRP A 50 7.47 13.86 -7.42
C TRP A 50 8.82 13.77 -6.74
N VAL A 51 9.50 12.65 -6.97
CA VAL A 51 10.87 12.47 -6.52
C VAL A 51 11.79 12.19 -7.69
N GLU A 52 13.04 12.58 -7.55
CA GLU A 52 14.11 12.30 -8.49
C GLU A 52 15.28 11.65 -7.72
N LEU A 53 16.01 10.78 -8.40
CA LEU A 53 17.23 10.19 -7.84
C LEU A 53 18.37 11.22 -7.90
N ASP A 54 19.18 11.29 -6.86
CA ASP A 54 20.38 12.12 -6.87
C ASP A 54 21.45 11.61 -7.86
N SER A 55 21.48 10.29 -8.07
CA SER A 55 22.47 9.60 -8.92
C SER A 55 21.90 8.28 -9.47
N PRO A 56 22.48 7.72 -10.55
CA PRO A 56 22.14 6.38 -11.01
C PRO A 56 22.22 5.40 -9.84
N SER A 57 21.19 4.57 -9.70
CA SER A 57 21.06 3.67 -8.56
C SER A 57 20.75 2.26 -9.03
N VAL A 58 21.49 1.31 -8.48
CA VAL A 58 21.30 -0.13 -8.71
C VAL A 58 21.02 -0.78 -7.36
N VAL A 59 19.97 -1.58 -7.30
CA VAL A 59 19.52 -2.29 -6.10
C VAL A 59 19.74 -3.79 -6.30
N SER A 60 20.43 -4.43 -5.35
CA SER A 60 20.52 -5.89 -5.35
C SER A 60 19.20 -6.47 -4.82
N VAL A 61 18.50 -7.21 -5.67
CA VAL A 61 17.17 -7.77 -5.35
C VAL A 61 17.32 -9.17 -4.76
N SER A 62 18.20 -9.95 -5.35
CA SER A 62 18.61 -11.27 -4.90
C SER A 62 20.02 -11.57 -5.41
N PRO A 63 20.68 -12.64 -4.94
CA PRO A 63 22.01 -13.00 -5.43
C PRO A 63 22.02 -13.16 -6.97
N GLY A 64 22.81 -12.32 -7.64
CA GLY A 64 22.93 -12.33 -9.10
C GLY A 64 21.76 -11.69 -9.85
N VAL A 65 20.86 -10.99 -9.17
CA VAL A 65 19.79 -10.18 -9.80
C VAL A 65 19.84 -8.76 -9.26
N GLU A 66 20.03 -7.83 -10.17
CA GLU A 66 20.10 -6.40 -9.91
C GLU A 66 18.91 -5.69 -10.54
N MET A 67 18.48 -4.58 -9.94
CA MET A 67 17.47 -3.68 -10.46
C MET A 67 18.07 -2.31 -10.69
N GLU A 68 18.04 -1.86 -11.93
CA GLU A 68 18.46 -0.52 -12.33
C GLU A 68 17.27 0.43 -12.25
N LEU A 69 17.48 1.54 -11.56
CA LEU A 69 16.49 2.59 -11.38
C LEU A 69 16.76 3.74 -12.38
N PRO A 70 15.80 4.11 -13.24
CA PRO A 70 16.03 5.16 -14.23
C PRO A 70 16.18 6.55 -13.58
N LEU A 71 17.08 7.37 -14.13
CA LEU A 71 17.17 8.80 -13.83
C LEU A 71 16.02 9.56 -14.51
N ALA A 72 14.80 9.35 -14.03
CA ALA A 72 13.59 10.02 -14.49
C ALA A 72 12.71 10.37 -13.29
N PRO A 73 11.74 11.29 -13.43
CA PRO A 73 10.82 11.60 -12.35
C PRO A 73 9.99 10.39 -11.91
N TYR A 74 9.78 10.25 -10.61
CA TYR A 74 8.86 9.28 -10.01
C TYR A 74 7.66 10.03 -9.44
N ARG A 75 6.45 9.69 -9.85
CA ARG A 75 5.21 10.41 -9.50
C ARG A 75 4.45 9.68 -8.41
N ALA A 76 3.91 10.41 -7.43
CA ALA A 76 3.10 9.81 -6.36
C ALA A 76 1.89 9.06 -6.96
N ARG A 77 1.64 7.82 -6.51
CA ARG A 77 0.53 6.98 -6.99
C ARG A 77 -0.35 6.45 -5.86
N PHE A 78 0.29 5.82 -4.88
CA PHE A 78 -0.39 5.22 -3.73
C PHE A 78 0.19 5.77 -2.44
N THR A 79 -0.56 5.65 -1.36
CA THR A 79 -0.06 5.90 -0.01
C THR A 79 -0.58 4.81 0.91
N ASP A 80 0.17 4.56 1.97
CA ASP A 80 -0.28 3.83 3.15
C ASP A 80 -0.12 4.72 4.39
N SER A 81 -0.27 4.15 5.60
CA SER A 81 -0.12 4.90 6.86
C SER A 81 1.31 5.32 7.17
N ASN A 82 2.30 4.76 6.48
CA ASN A 82 3.72 4.91 6.78
C ASN A 82 4.46 5.75 5.71
N GLY A 83 3.93 5.84 4.49
CA GLY A 83 4.59 6.54 3.40
C GLY A 83 3.82 6.55 2.09
N ILE A 84 4.51 7.05 1.06
CA ILE A 84 3.99 7.28 -0.28
C ILE A 84 4.77 6.42 -1.28
N TYR A 85 4.04 5.73 -2.15
CA TYR A 85 4.58 5.01 -3.30
C TYR A 85 4.59 5.93 -4.51
N TYR A 86 5.79 6.26 -4.98
CA TYR A 86 6.06 6.96 -6.22
C TYR A 86 6.35 5.95 -7.32
N GLN A 87 5.62 5.99 -8.42
CA GLN A 87 5.86 5.14 -9.59
C GLN A 87 6.84 5.82 -10.54
N ALA A 88 7.78 5.05 -11.07
CA ALA A 88 8.72 5.52 -12.08
C ALA A 88 7.98 5.92 -13.37
N SER A 89 8.39 7.03 -13.99
CA SER A 89 7.86 7.43 -15.30
C SER A 89 8.37 6.56 -16.44
N LEU A 90 9.52 5.90 -16.24
CA LEU A 90 10.08 4.88 -17.13
C LEU A 90 10.12 3.53 -16.39
N PRO A 91 9.98 2.39 -17.09
CA PRO A 91 10.12 1.08 -16.46
C PRO A 91 11.47 0.91 -15.76
N LEU A 92 11.49 0.14 -14.68
CA LEU A 92 12.72 -0.33 -14.04
C LEU A 92 13.28 -1.50 -14.85
N THR A 93 14.58 -1.77 -14.75
CA THR A 93 15.21 -2.88 -15.48
C THR A 93 15.81 -3.86 -14.49
N TYR A 94 15.35 -5.11 -14.50
CA TYR A 94 16.07 -6.21 -13.87
C TYR A 94 17.17 -6.73 -14.79
N ARG A 95 18.34 -7.01 -14.23
CA ARG A 95 19.46 -7.62 -14.91
C ARG A 95 19.96 -8.80 -14.09
N THR A 96 20.14 -9.96 -14.74
CA THR A 96 20.75 -11.13 -14.10
C THR A 96 22.25 -11.20 -14.40
N ALA A 97 23.00 -11.95 -13.59
CA ALA A 97 24.42 -12.21 -13.81
C ALA A 97 24.72 -12.90 -15.17
N GLN A 98 23.72 -13.58 -15.75
CA GLN A 98 23.81 -14.22 -17.07
C GLN A 98 23.49 -13.24 -18.22
N GLY A 99 23.23 -11.96 -17.92
CA GLY A 99 22.96 -10.92 -18.91
C GLY A 99 21.51 -10.85 -19.39
N VAL A 100 20.58 -11.58 -18.77
CA VAL A 100 19.15 -11.47 -19.08
C VAL A 100 18.63 -10.15 -18.54
N GLN A 101 17.86 -9.42 -19.35
CA GLN A 101 17.24 -8.15 -18.98
C GLN A 101 15.72 -8.22 -19.12
N ASN A 102 15.00 -7.67 -18.14
CA ASN A 102 13.55 -7.58 -18.15
C ASN A 102 13.08 -6.23 -17.61
N SER A 103 12.10 -5.62 -18.27
CA SER A 103 11.49 -4.38 -17.81
C SER A 103 10.32 -4.65 -16.88
N VAL A 104 10.24 -3.94 -15.76
CA VAL A 104 9.18 -4.09 -14.76
C VAL A 104 8.61 -2.75 -14.33
N GLN A 105 7.35 -2.77 -13.92
CA GLN A 105 6.71 -1.60 -13.31
C GLN A 105 7.04 -1.55 -11.82
N GLY A 106 7.29 -0.34 -11.32
CA GLY A 106 7.64 -0.13 -9.93
C GLY A 106 7.99 1.31 -9.66
N GLY A 107 8.71 1.54 -8.58
CA GLY A 107 9.29 2.84 -8.30
C GLY A 107 9.92 2.90 -6.94
N LEU A 108 9.63 3.98 -6.22
CA LEU A 108 10.22 4.35 -4.95
C LEU A 108 9.16 4.51 -3.87
N TYR A 109 9.41 3.95 -2.70
CA TYR A 109 8.60 4.12 -1.51
C TYR A 109 9.34 5.04 -0.56
N VAL A 110 8.66 6.11 -0.12
CA VAL A 110 9.24 7.14 0.74
C VAL A 110 8.41 7.19 2.01
N ARG A 111 9.06 6.95 3.15
CA ARG A 111 8.40 7.00 4.45
C ARG A 111 8.20 8.46 4.89
N HIS A 112 7.11 8.71 5.62
CA HIS A 112 6.79 10.05 6.11
C HIS A 112 7.82 10.58 7.13
N ASP A 113 8.45 9.69 7.90
CA ASP A 113 9.44 10.03 8.92
C ASP A 113 10.84 10.33 8.33
N ASN A 114 11.12 9.88 7.11
CA ASN A 114 12.38 10.15 6.42
C ASN A 114 12.18 10.45 4.92
N PRO A 115 11.76 11.68 4.56
CA PRO A 115 11.37 12.03 3.19
C PRO A 115 12.55 12.21 2.22
N ARG A 116 13.80 12.00 2.66
CA ARG A 116 15.01 12.12 1.83
C ARG A 116 15.60 10.77 1.41
N VAL A 117 15.04 9.68 1.95
CA VAL A 117 15.47 8.33 1.65
C VAL A 117 14.27 7.56 1.10
N ALA A 118 14.52 6.84 0.02
CA ALA A 118 13.55 5.97 -0.60
C ALA A 118 14.02 4.52 -0.60
N HIS A 119 13.06 3.64 -0.81
CA HIS A 119 13.25 2.21 -0.97
C HIS A 119 12.59 1.77 -2.27
N ALA A 120 13.29 1.02 -3.12
CA ALA A 120 12.70 0.58 -4.37
C ALA A 120 11.56 -0.41 -4.11
N TRP A 121 10.52 -0.41 -4.93
CA TRP A 121 9.45 -1.39 -4.91
C TRP A 121 9.05 -1.74 -6.35
N VAL A 122 8.45 -2.91 -6.53
CA VAL A 122 7.89 -3.33 -7.81
C VAL A 122 6.40 -3.62 -7.67
N PHE A 123 5.66 -3.36 -8.75
CA PHE A 123 4.24 -3.63 -8.77
C PHE A 123 4.04 -5.15 -8.65
N PRO A 124 3.33 -5.61 -7.63
CA PRO A 124 3.09 -7.03 -7.45
C PRO A 124 2.18 -7.56 -8.56
N GLU A 125 2.54 -8.71 -9.13
CA GLU A 125 1.60 -9.47 -9.92
C GLU A 125 0.50 -10.05 -9.01
N LEU A 126 -0.73 -10.18 -9.55
CA LEU A 126 -1.84 -10.90 -8.89
C LEU A 126 -2.36 -10.30 -7.56
N GLY A 127 -2.32 -8.97 -7.41
CA GLY A 127 -3.01 -8.27 -6.31
C GLY A 127 -2.38 -8.43 -4.92
N ALA A 128 -1.12 -8.89 -4.85
CA ALA A 128 -0.34 -8.80 -3.62
C ALA A 128 -0.07 -7.33 -3.24
N GLN A 129 0.42 -7.09 -2.03
CA GLN A 129 0.86 -5.74 -1.63
C GLN A 129 2.31 -5.49 -2.10
N PRO A 130 2.63 -4.27 -2.58
CA PRO A 130 3.99 -3.92 -2.93
C PRO A 130 4.84 -3.93 -1.65
N ALA A 131 5.95 -4.65 -1.68
CA ALA A 131 6.91 -4.69 -0.60
C ALA A 131 8.18 -3.92 -1.01
N PRO A 132 8.57 -2.85 -0.29
CA PRO A 132 9.81 -2.15 -0.56
C PRO A 132 11.05 -2.99 -0.22
N TYR A 133 12.08 -2.90 -1.04
CA TYR A 133 13.41 -3.47 -0.79
C TYR A 133 14.15 -2.68 0.29
N THR A 134 15.04 -3.34 1.04
CA THR A 134 15.66 -2.74 2.23
C THR A 134 16.79 -1.75 1.93
N GLN A 135 17.35 -1.76 0.72
CA GLN A 135 18.45 -0.87 0.35
C GLN A 135 17.96 0.59 0.28
N PRO A 136 18.54 1.52 1.07
CA PRO A 136 18.18 2.92 1.04
C PRO A 136 18.76 3.62 -0.19
N ILE A 137 18.00 4.55 -0.76
CA ILE A 137 18.34 5.32 -1.96
C ILE A 137 18.13 6.81 -1.65
N ALA A 138 19.11 7.65 -1.97
CA ALA A 138 19.01 9.09 -1.80
C ALA A 138 18.14 9.71 -2.89
N ILE A 139 17.26 10.63 -2.50
CA ILE A 139 16.29 11.27 -3.39
C ILE A 139 16.13 12.76 -3.12
N GLN A 140 15.66 13.48 -4.14
CA GLN A 140 15.14 14.83 -4.04
C GLN A 140 13.62 14.81 -4.12
N LEU A 141 12.95 15.47 -3.17
CA LEU A 141 11.50 15.61 -3.16
C LEU A 141 11.08 16.97 -3.69
N HIS A 142 10.21 16.96 -4.69
CA HIS A 142 9.66 18.15 -5.33
C HIS A 142 8.16 18.28 -5.06
N LYS A 143 7.75 19.53 -4.77
CA LYS A 143 6.37 19.90 -4.49
C LYS A 143 5.85 20.84 -5.59
N PRO A 144 4.58 20.71 -6.02
CA PRO A 144 3.96 21.70 -6.88
C PRO A 144 3.93 23.05 -6.16
N ARG A 145 4.14 24.13 -6.91
CA ARG A 145 4.07 25.51 -6.42
C ARG A 145 2.64 26.00 -6.33
#